data_AF-A0A9D2I373-F1
#
_entry.id   AF-A0A9D2I373-F1
#
_cell.length_a   1.000
_cell.length_b   1.000
_cell.length_c   1.000
_cell.angle_alpha   90.00
_cell.angle_beta   90.00
_cell.angle_gamma   90.00
#
_symmetry.space_group_name_H-M   'P 1'
#
loop_
_entity.id
_entity.type
_entity.pdbx_description
1 polymer ?
#
loop_
_entity_poly.entity_id
_entity_poly.type
_entity_poly.pdbx_seq_one_letter_code
_entity_poly.pdbx_strand_id
1 'polypeptide(L)' 'MIVTTQNGEIIDIHEVSLQGNEISCKDPADRRRKKVLGVYADRRRATEIYAEIVYTNWNKAKSYKMPEA' A
#
# COMPACT_ATOMS: atom_id res chain seq x y z
N MET A 1 6.79 7.01 -3.36
CA MET A 1 5.56 7.04 -4.18
C MET A 1 4.43 7.46 -3.26
N ILE A 2 3.58 8.40 -3.67
CA ILE A 2 2.49 8.86 -2.81
C ILE A 2 1.32 7.87 -2.87
N VAL A 3 0.88 7.33 -1.74
CA VAL A 3 -0.28 6.45 -1.65
C VAL A 3 -1.38 7.11 -0.84
N THR A 4 -2.59 7.15 -1.40
CA THR A 4 -3.81 7.43 -0.64
C THR A 4 -4.38 6.12 -0.14
N THR A 5 -4.38 5.93 1.17
CA THR A 5 -4.88 4.74 1.85
C THR A 5 -6.42 4.64 1.76
N GLN A 6 -6.99 3.50 2.15
CA GLN A 6 -8.45 3.33 2.20
C GLN A 6 -9.15 4.26 3.19
N ASN A 7 -8.47 4.67 4.26
CA ASN A 7 -9.01 5.65 5.23
C ASN A 7 -8.77 7.12 4.81
N GLY A 8 -8.22 7.35 3.61
CA GLY A 8 -8.00 8.69 3.05
C GLY A 8 -6.70 9.38 3.46
N GLU A 9 -5.85 8.72 4.26
CA GLU A 9 -4.51 9.22 4.60
C GLU A 9 -3.59 9.21 3.37
N ILE A 10 -2.74 10.23 3.24
CA ILE A 10 -1.77 10.34 2.14
C ILE A 10 -0.36 10.09 2.71
N ILE A 11 0.32 9.07 2.20
CA ILE A 11 1.62 8.61 2.71
C ILE A 11 2.63 8.52 1.56
N ASP A 12 3.82 9.09 1.73
CA ASP A 12 4.94 8.80 0.82
C ASP A 12 5.61 7.48 1.22
N ILE A 13 5.45 6.46 0.39
CA ILE A 13 5.98 5.13 0.65
C ILE A 13 7.26 4.88 -0.14
N HIS A 14 8.21 4.21 0.52
CA HIS A 14 9.43 3.68 -0.11
C HIS A 14 9.37 2.17 -0.31
N GLU A 15 8.62 1.46 0.54
CA GLU A 15 8.53 0.01 0.56
C GLU A 15 7.09 -0.39 0.93
N VAL A 16 6.55 -1.38 0.24
CA VAL A 16 5.22 -1.96 0.50
C VAL A 16 5.40 -3.43 0.88
N SER A 17 4.54 -3.92 1.77
CA SER A 17 4.51 -5.30 2.26
C SER A 17 3.09 -5.84 2.21
N LEU A 18 2.97 -7.14 1.95
CA LEU A 18 1.72 -7.89 1.98
C LEU A 18 1.78 -8.95 3.08
N GLN A 19 0.80 -8.95 3.98
CA GLN A 19 0.65 -9.97 5.03
C GLN A 19 -0.80 -10.44 5.07
N GLY A 20 -1.06 -11.66 4.59
CA GLY A 20 -2.43 -12.17 4.47
C GLY A 20 -3.24 -11.33 3.47
N ASN A 21 -4.28 -10.66 3.96
CA ASN A 21 -5.16 -9.74 3.22
C ASN A 21 -4.87 -8.25 3.50
N GLU A 22 -3.82 -7.95 4.26
CA GLU A 22 -3.40 -6.59 4.62
C GLU A 22 -2.19 -6.14 3.80
N ILE A 23 -2.26 -4.92 3.27
CA ILE A 23 -1.16 -4.22 2.62
C ILE A 23 -0.70 -3.08 3.53
N SER A 24 0.60 -3.04 3.83
CA SER A 24 1.20 -2.03 4.71
C SER A 24 2.51 -1.48 4.15
N CYS A 25 2.96 -0.35 4.68
CA CYS A 25 4.28 0.22 4.43
C CYS A 25 5.01 0.48 5.75
N LYS A 26 6.33 0.73 5.70
CA LYS A 26 7.04 1.32 6.84
C LYS A 26 6.57 2.76 7.04
N ASP A 27 6.38 3.16 8.29
CA ASP A 27 6.04 4.55 8.62
C ASP A 27 7.23 5.46 8.27
N PRO A 28 7.03 6.55 7.48
CA PRO A 28 8.08 7.50 7.16
C PRO A 28 8.70 8.17 8.39
N ALA A 29 7.91 8.38 9.45
CA ALA A 29 8.35 9.06 10.67
C ALA A 29 9.06 8.11 11.65
N ASP A 30 8.69 6.82 11.67
CA ASP A 30 9.31 5.80 12.50
C ASP A 30 9.38 4.46 11.76
N ARG A 31 10.54 4.15 11.17
CA ARG A 31 10.74 2.94 10.35
C ARG A 31 10.52 1.61 11.11
N ARG A 32 10.38 1.64 12.44
CA ARG A 32 10.04 0.45 13.26
C ARG A 32 8.53 0.17 13.26
N ARG A 33 7.71 1.14 12.86
CA ARG A 33 6.26 1.03 12.77
C ARG A 33 5.84 0.73 11.34
N LYS A 34 4.72 0.02 11.23
CA LYS A 34 4.03 -0.20 9.96
C LYS A 34 2.77 0.66 9.93
N LYS A 35 2.45 1.22 8.77
CA LYS A 35 1.16 1.83 8.49
C LYS A 35 0.39 0.96 7.52
N VAL A 36 -0.88 0.72 7.83
CA VAL A 36 -1.79 -0.02 6.98
C VAL A 36 -2.24 0.90 5.85
N LEU A 37 -2.07 0.43 4.62
CA LEU A 37 -2.53 1.11 3.42
C LEU A 37 -3.96 0.68 3.05
N GLY A 38 -4.26 -0.61 3.22
CA GLY A 38 -5.58 -1.18 2.99
C GLY A 38 -5.69 -2.63 3.43
N VAL A 39 -6.92 -3.08 3.68
CA VAL A 39 -7.27 -4.45 4.05
C VAL A 39 -8.39 -4.91 3.11
N TYR A 40 -8.28 -6.12 2.58
CA TYR A 40 -9.24 -6.66 1.61
C TYR A 40 -9.97 -7.89 2.15
N ALA A 41 -11.10 -8.24 1.55
CA ALA A 41 -11.89 -9.41 1.97
C ALA A 41 -11.08 -10.72 1.94
N ASP A 42 -10.18 -10.88 0.97
CA ASP A 42 -9.37 -12.07 0.82
C ASP A 42 -7.94 -11.78 0.35
N ARG A 43 -7.07 -12.79 0.51
CA ARG A 43 -5.65 -12.72 0.14
C ARG A 43 -5.45 -12.57 -1.37
N ARG A 44 -6.35 -13.09 -2.21
CA ARG A 44 -6.21 -13.00 -3.66
C ARG A 44 -6.36 -11.54 -4.08
N ARG A 45 -7.39 -10.84 -3.60
CA ARG A 45 -7.58 -9.42 -3.88
C ARG A 45 -6.42 -8.59 -3.36
N ALA A 46 -5.96 -8.82 -2.13
CA ALA A 46 -4.79 -8.13 -1.60
C ALA A 46 -3.51 -8.39 -2.41
N THR A 47 -3.35 -9.58 -2.98
CA THR A 47 -2.20 -9.92 -3.84
C THR A 47 -2.26 -9.17 -5.17
N GLU A 48 -3.43 -9.08 -5.79
CA GLU A 48 -3.65 -8.31 -7.02
C GLU A 48 -3.29 -6.84 -6.81
N ILE A 49 -3.82 -6.23 -5.74
CA ILE A 49 -3.53 -4.83 -5.41
C ILE A 49 -2.05 -4.62 -5.08
N TYR A 50 -1.43 -5.52 -4.33
CA TYR A 50 0.00 -5.44 -4.05
C TYR A 50 0.83 -5.46 -5.35
N ALA A 51 0.50 -6.34 -6.30
CA ALA A 51 1.18 -6.41 -7.58
C ALA A 51 1.01 -5.12 -8.40
N GLU A 52 -0.18 -4.52 -8.40
CA GLU A 52 -0.43 -3.21 -9.01
C GLU A 52 0.47 -2.12 -8.40
N ILE A 53 0.50 -2.00 -7.07
CA ILE A 53 1.33 -0.99 -6.37
C ILE A 53 2.81 -1.14 -6.74
N VAL A 54 3.32 -2.37 -6.75
CA VAL A 54 4.72 -2.66 -7.11
C VAL A 54 4.99 -2.28 -8.57
N TYR A 55 4.08 -2.63 -9.48
CA TYR A 55 4.19 -2.27 -10.90
C TYR A 55 4.13 -0.75 -11.11
N THR A 56 3.24 -0.05 -10.42
CA THR A 56 3.10 1.41 -10.44
C THR A 56 4.37 2.09 -9.93
N ASN A 57 4.94 1.58 -8.83
CA ASN A 57 6.19 2.09 -8.26
C ASN A 57 7.38 1.86 -9.22
N TRP A 58 7.45 0.69 -9.85
CA TRP A 58 8.49 0.36 -10.84
C TRP A 58 8.44 1.29 -12.06
N ASN A 59 7.23 1.62 -12.54
CA ASN A 59 7.01 2.56 -13.63
C ASN A 59 7.18 4.04 -13.23
N LYS A 60 7.69 4.33 -12.02
CA LYS A 60 7.93 5.68 -11.50
C LYS A 60 6.68 6.58 -11.52
N ALA A 61 5.50 6.00 -11.43
CA ALA A 61 4.29 6.78 -11.25
C ALA A 61 4.35 7.49 -9.89
N LYS A 62 3.86 8.73 -9.85
CA LYS A 62 4.00 9.59 -8.68
C LYS A 62 3.01 9.24 -7.57
N SER A 63 1.86 8.67 -7.91
CA SER A 63 0.78 8.40 -6.96
C SER A 63 -0.02 7.14 -7.26
N TYR A 64 -0.54 6.50 -6.21
CA TYR A 64 -1.50 5.39 -6.26
C TYR A 64 -2.60 5.60 -5.22
N LYS A 65 -3.85 5.27 -5.55
CA LYS A 65 -4.97 5.31 -4.58
C LYS A 65 -5.43 3.89 -4.32
N MET A 66 -5.43 3.49 -3.05
CA MET A 66 -5.90 2.16 -2.65
C MET A 66 -7.39 2.02 -3.03
N PRO A 67 -7.77 0.96 -3.74
CA PRO A 67 -9.17 0.68 -4.03
C PRO A 67 -9.92 0.31 -2.74
N GLU A 68 -11.24 0.51 -2.77
CA GLU A 68 -12.15 0.09 -1.70
C GLU A 68 -12.03 -1.42 -1.42
N ALA A 69 -12.38 -1.81 -0.18
CA ALA A 69 -12.14 -3.14 0.39
C ALA A 69 -13.01 -4.24 -0.22
#